data_AF-A0A2Z5R0W2-F1
#
_entry.id   AF-A0A2Z5R0W2-F1
#
_cell.length_a   1.000
_cell.length_b   1.000
_cell.length_c   1.000
_cell.angle_alpha   90.00
_cell.angle_beta   90.00
_cell.angle_gamma   90.00
#
_symmetry.space_group_name_H-M   'P 1'
#
loop_
_entity.id
_entity.type
_entity.pdbx_description
1 polymer ?
#
loop_
_entity_poly.entity_id
_entity_poly.type
_entity_poly.pdbx_seq_one_letter_code
_entity_poly.pdbx_strand_id
1 'polypeptide(L)'
;MAAEQSAETLDEVRRAALVAVGPDGAAAAVLVIEATDRALKQGQAPLALSRAVRERVKEDTGIELAAVLVVREHPTDIRHNSKIDRTALSTWAQKVLAGA
;
A
#
# COMPACT_ATOMS: atom_id res chain seq x y z
N MET A 1 -6.75 -8.79 -2.99
CA MET A 1 -5.95 -9.82 -2.27
C MET A 1 -6.34 -9.81 -0.79
N ALA A 2 -6.07 -10.87 -0.02
CA ALA A 2 -6.49 -10.94 1.39
C ALA A 2 -5.93 -9.78 2.24
N ALA A 3 -4.65 -9.41 2.06
CA ALA A 3 -4.05 -8.27 2.74
C ALA A 3 -4.69 -6.92 2.35
N GLU A 4 -5.08 -6.75 1.08
CA GLU A 4 -5.75 -5.54 0.60
C GLU A 4 -7.13 -5.41 1.27
N GLN A 5 -7.92 -6.49 1.25
CA GLN A 5 -9.25 -6.52 1.86
C GLN A 5 -9.20 -6.32 3.37
N SER A 6 -8.22 -6.93 4.05
CA SER A 6 -8.01 -6.75 5.50
C SER A 6 -7.71 -5.29 5.83
N ALA A 7 -6.81 -4.64 5.09
CA ALA A 7 -6.53 -3.22 5.30
C ALA A 7 -7.73 -2.31 5.00
N GLU A 8 -8.52 -2.64 3.97
CA GLU A 8 -9.76 -1.91 3.59
C GLU A 8 -10.89 -2.03 4.63
N THR A 9 -10.72 -2.82 5.69
CA THR A 9 -11.65 -2.83 6.85
C THR A 9 -11.40 -1.68 7.83
N LEU A 10 -10.30 -0.93 7.68
CA LEU A 10 -10.00 0.25 8.49
C LEU A 10 -10.63 1.49 7.85
N ASP A 11 -11.32 2.31 8.64
CA ASP A 11 -12.01 3.51 8.16
C ASP A 11 -11.03 4.53 7.51
N GLU A 12 -9.76 4.51 7.92
CA GLU A 12 -8.72 5.35 7.36
C GLU A 12 -8.24 4.92 5.96
N VAL A 13 -8.60 3.72 5.49
CA VAL A 13 -8.14 3.13 4.23
C VAL A 13 -9.30 3.05 3.23
N ARG A 14 -9.25 3.86 2.18
CA ARG A 14 -10.25 3.84 1.11
C ARG A 14 -10.01 2.70 0.11
N ARG A 15 -8.75 2.46 -0.24
CA ARG A 15 -8.30 1.40 -1.15
C ARG A 15 -6.91 0.93 -0.74
N ALA A 16 -6.61 -0.34 -0.97
CA ALA A 16 -5.29 -0.90 -0.74
C ALA A 16 -4.78 -1.71 -1.94
N ALA A 17 -3.47 -1.67 -2.14
CA ALA A 17 -2.78 -2.49 -3.13
C ALA A 17 -1.51 -3.06 -2.51
N LEU A 18 -1.41 -4.39 -2.47
CA LEU A 18 -0.19 -5.05 -2.03
C LEU A 18 0.76 -5.20 -3.22
N VAL A 19 1.99 -4.75 -3.03
CA VAL A 19 3.05 -4.79 -4.04
C VAL A 19 4.33 -5.38 -3.44
N ALA A 20 5.10 -6.06 -4.29
CA ALA A 20 6.45 -6.50 -3.97
C ALA A 20 7.44 -5.38 -4.31
N VAL A 21 8.39 -5.09 -3.42
CA VAL A 21 9.44 -4.07 -3.62
C VAL A 21 10.81 -4.66 -3.33
N GLY A 22 11.72 -4.57 -4.31
CA GLY A 22 13.06 -5.15 -4.23
C GLY A 22 13.32 -6.18 -5.33
N PRO A 23 14.53 -6.77 -5.37
CA PRO A 23 14.89 -7.75 -6.39
C PRO A 23 14.13 -9.06 -6.21
N ASP A 24 14.00 -9.83 -7.29
CA ASP A 24 13.38 -11.16 -7.25
C ASP A 24 14.07 -12.06 -6.21
N GLY A 25 13.26 -12.75 -5.40
CA GLY A 25 13.73 -13.62 -4.32
C GLY A 25 14.03 -12.92 -2.99
N ALA A 26 14.09 -11.58 -2.95
CA ALA A 26 14.22 -10.80 -1.71
C ALA A 26 13.23 -9.62 -1.62
N ALA A 27 12.21 -9.63 -2.48
CA ALA A 27 11.22 -8.57 -2.52
C ALA A 27 10.40 -8.53 -1.22
N ALA A 28 10.29 -7.35 -0.64
CA ALA A 28 9.53 -7.11 0.57
C ALA A 28 8.06 -6.80 0.23
N ALA A 29 7.14 -7.28 1.07
CA ALA A 29 5.72 -6.97 0.98
C ALA A 29 5.46 -5.53 1.45
N VAL A 30 4.98 -4.67 0.55
CA VAL A 30 4.63 -3.28 0.83
C VAL A 30 3.17 -3.04 0.49
N LEU A 31 2.44 -2.43 1.41
CA LEU A 31 1.05 -2.05 1.14
C LEU A 31 0.98 -0.57 0.77
N VAL A 32 0.42 -0.28 -0.39
CA VAL A 32 0.12 1.09 -0.82
C VAL A 32 -1.36 1.36 -0.63
N ILE A 33 -1.68 2.35 0.18
CA ILE A 33 -3.05 2.73 0.56
C ILE A 33 -3.42 4.10 0.01
N GLU A 34 -4.68 4.25 -0.35
CA GLU A 34 -5.32 5.54 -0.56
C GLU A 34 -6.05 5.83 0.73
N ALA A 35 -5.59 6.87 1.44
CA ALA A 35 -6.19 7.22 2.72
C ALA A 35 -7.51 7.96 2.53
N THR A 36 -8.44 7.74 3.45
CA THR A 36 -9.70 8.50 3.51
C THR A 36 -9.44 9.98 3.80
N ASP A 37 -8.45 10.28 4.64
CA ASP A 37 -7.97 11.64 4.88
C ASP A 37 -7.09 12.13 3.70
N ARG A 38 -7.66 13.02 2.89
CA ARG A 38 -6.99 13.63 1.72
C ARG A 38 -5.88 14.63 2.11
N ALA A 39 -5.76 15.02 3.37
CA ALA A 39 -4.69 15.90 3.84
C ALA A 39 -3.35 15.15 4.00
N LEU A 40 -3.37 13.82 4.05
CA LEU A 40 -2.15 13.03 4.16
C LEU A 40 -1.25 13.20 2.92
N LYS A 41 0.04 13.42 3.18
CA LYS A 41 1.05 13.52 2.13
C LYS A 41 1.33 12.15 1.54
N GLN A 42 1.67 12.12 0.25
CA GLN A 42 2.15 10.90 -0.39
C GLN A 42 3.50 10.49 0.20
N GLY A 43 3.75 9.19 0.25
CA GLY A 43 4.99 8.63 0.78
C GLY A 43 4.72 7.71 1.95
N GLN A 44 5.53 7.77 3.00
CA GLN A 44 5.33 6.91 4.18
C GLN A 44 4.05 7.30 4.94
N ALA A 45 3.26 6.29 5.33
CA ALA A 45 2.10 6.53 6.18
C ALA A 45 2.54 7.07 7.55
N PRO A 46 1.73 7.95 8.18
CA PRO A 46 1.95 8.35 9.57
C PRO A 46 2.07 7.11 10.48
N LEU A 47 2.91 7.21 11.51
CA LEU A 47 3.28 6.06 12.35
C LEU A 47 2.07 5.29 12.90
N ALA A 48 1.04 6.00 13.38
CA ALA A 48 -0.16 5.39 13.94
C ALA A 48 -0.94 4.58 12.89
N LEU A 49 -1.19 5.16 11.72
CA LEU A 49 -1.86 4.50 10.60
C LEU A 49 -1.05 3.30 10.08
N SER A 50 0.27 3.48 9.93
CA SER A 50 1.18 2.42 9.53
C SER A 50 1.11 1.22 10.49
N ARG A 51 1.12 1.47 11.80
CA ARG A 51 0.97 0.41 12.81
C ARG A 51 -0.37 -0.30 12.72
N ALA A 52 -1.48 0.45 12.70
CA ALA A 52 -2.82 -0.11 12.65
C ALA A 52 -3.02 -1.02 11.43
N VAL A 53 -2.56 -0.58 10.25
CA VAL A 53 -2.63 -1.36 9.01
C VAL A 53 -1.77 -2.64 9.11
N ARG A 54 -0.55 -2.54 9.63
CA ARG A 54 0.35 -3.70 9.77
C ARG A 54 -0.19 -4.74 10.73
N GLU A 55 -0.73 -4.29 11.87
CA GLU A 55 -1.34 -5.17 12.88
C GLU A 55 -2.56 -5.88 12.30
N ARG A 56 -3.50 -5.14 11.71
CA ARG A 56 -4.71 -5.71 11.08
C ARG A 56 -4.38 -6.76 10.02
N VAL A 57 -3.49 -6.43 9.09
CA VAL A 57 -3.11 -7.36 8.01
C VAL A 57 -2.42 -8.60 8.56
N LYS A 58 -1.54 -8.46 9.56
CA LYS A 58 -0.86 -9.58 10.19
C LYS A 58 -1.83 -10.50 10.92
N GLU A 59 -2.78 -9.93 11.67
CA GLU A 59 -3.80 -10.69 12.40
C GLU A 59 -4.70 -11.49 11.46
N ASP A 60 -5.17 -10.89 10.37
CA ASP A 60 -6.13 -11.54 9.46
C ASP A 60 -5.47 -12.51 8.48
N THR A 61 -4.21 -12.27 8.10
CA THR A 61 -3.59 -12.97 6.95
C THR A 61 -2.23 -13.62 7.25
N GLY A 62 -1.60 -13.28 8.36
CA GLY A 62 -0.23 -13.68 8.69
C GLY A 62 0.85 -12.97 7.86
N ILE A 63 0.50 -12.05 6.95
CA ILE A 63 1.45 -11.33 6.11
C ILE A 63 2.13 -10.23 6.92
N GLU A 64 3.46 -10.28 7.01
CA GLU A 64 4.25 -9.19 7.60
C GLU A 64 4.62 -8.15 6.53
N LEU A 65 3.95 -7.00 6.61
CA LEU A 65 4.27 -5.85 5.75
C LEU A 65 5.57 -5.19 6.22
N ALA A 66 6.48 -4.96 5.28
CA ALA A 66 7.71 -4.21 5.51
C ALA A 66 7.47 -2.71 5.62
N ALA A 67 6.53 -2.18 4.84
CA ALA A 67 6.14 -0.77 4.87
C ALA A 67 4.68 -0.56 4.45
N VAL A 68 4.12 0.58 4.87
CA VAL A 68 2.81 1.08 4.43
C VAL A 68 3.02 2.48 3.86
N LEU A 69 2.59 2.67 2.61
CA LEU A 69 2.74 3.93 1.88
C LEU A 69 1.38 4.52 1.53
N VAL A 70 1.27 5.84 1.57
CA VAL A 70 0.06 6.58 1.19
C VAL A 70 0.23 7.15 -0.21
N VAL A 71 -0.78 6.96 -1.05
CA VAL A 71 -0.96 7.66 -2.33
C VAL A 71 -2.19 8.57 -2.26
N ARG A 72 -2.23 9.61 -3.10
CA ARG A 72 -3.43 10.46 -3.22
C ARG A 72 -4.58 9.74 -3.91
N GLU A 73 -4.26 8.91 -4.87
CA GLU A 73 -5.19 8.12 -5.67
C GLU A 73 -4.43 6.94 -6.26
N HIS A 74 -4.98 5.73 -6.18
CA HIS A 74 -4.39 4.58 -6.86
C HIS A 74 -4.46 4.79 -8.38
N PRO A 75 -3.34 4.66 -9.11
CA PRO A 75 -3.37 4.70 -10.56
C PRO A 75 -4.23 3.54 -11.06
N THR A 76 -5.27 3.87 -11.83
CA THR A 76 -6.06 2.90 -12.57
C THR A 76 -5.52 2.77 -13.99
N ASP A 77 -5.55 1.56 -14.53
CA ASP A 77 -5.13 1.27 -15.90
C ASP A 77 -5.87 2.18 -16.91
N ILE A 78 -5.11 2.95 -17.69
CA ILE A 78 -5.63 3.95 -18.65
C ILE A 78 -6.45 3.31 -19.79
N ARG A 79 -6.30 2.00 -20.04
CA ARG A 79 -7.00 1.27 -21.12
C ARG A 79 -8.36 0.77 -20.64
N HIS A 80 -8.51 0.53 -19.34
CA HIS A 80 -9.76 0.10 -18.71
C HIS A 80 -9.75 0.60 -17.26
N ASN A 81 -10.51 1.66 -16.95
CA ASN A 81 -10.60 2.41 -15.68
C ASN A 81 -10.96 1.58 -14.40
N SER A 82 -10.78 0.27 -14.40
CA SER A 82 -11.31 -0.66 -13.41
C SER A 82 -10.24 -1.47 -12.66
N LYS A 83 -8.95 -1.37 -13.01
CA LYS A 83 -7.88 -2.15 -12.36
C LYS A 83 -6.73 -1.27 -11.88
N ILE A 84 -6.31 -1.48 -10.64
CA ILE A 84 -5.12 -0.86 -10.05
C ILE A 84 -3.87 -1.29 -10.84
N ASP A 85 -3.07 -0.32 -11.30
CA ASP A 85 -1.77 -0.56 -11.92
C ASP A 85 -0.71 -0.86 -10.84
N ARG A 86 -0.58 -2.15 -10.51
CA ARG A 86 0.36 -2.64 -9.50
C ARG A 86 1.82 -2.45 -9.90
N THR A 87 2.13 -2.44 -11.19
CA THR A 87 3.50 -2.26 -11.70
C THR A 87 3.96 -0.82 -11.48
N ALA A 88 3.08 0.14 -11.77
CA ALA A 88 3.34 1.54 -11.47
C ALA A 88 3.53 1.78 -9.97
N LEU A 89 2.68 1.16 -9.14
CA LEU A 89 2.78 1.26 -7.68
C LEU A 89 4.04 0.64 -7.10
N SER A 90 4.46 -0.54 -7.58
CA SER A 90 5.72 -1.17 -7.15
C SER A 90 6.92 -0.28 -7.50
N THR A 91 6.96 0.24 -8.74
CA THR A 91 8.02 1.15 -9.19
C THR A 91 8.07 2.44 -8.36
N TRP A 92 6.91 3.01 -8.04
CA TRP A 92 6.81 4.19 -7.19
C TRP A 92 7.25 3.90 -5.75
N ALA A 93 6.78 2.81 -5.15
CA ALA A 93 7.12 2.40 -3.79
C ALA A 93 8.63 2.19 -3.64
N GLN A 94 9.28 1.62 -4.64
CA GLN A 94 10.74 1.47 -4.68
C GLN A 94 11.46 2.82 -4.60
N LYS A 95 10.99 3.84 -5.33
CA LYS A 95 11.58 5.19 -5.29
C LYS A 95 11.38 5.86 -3.93
N VAL A 96 10.17 5.75 -3.36
CA VAL A 96 9.86 6.33 -2.04
C VAL A 96 10.72 5.71 -0.94
N LEU A 97 10.87 4.39 -0.93
CA LEU A 97 11.66 3.68 0.07
C LEU A 97 13.17 3.87 -0.12
N ALA A 98 13.63 4.22 -1.32
CA ALA A 98 15.02 4.58 -1.60
C ALA A 98 15.38 6.03 -1.17
N GLY A 99 14.43 6.82 -0.64
CA GLY A 99 14.69 8.16 -0.10
C GLY A 99 14.60 9.30 -1.12
N ALA A 100 13.81 9.15 -2.19
CA ALA A 100 13.51 10.22 -3.15
C ALA A 100 12.65 11.34 -2.55
#